data_AF-A0A971ELA2-F1
#
_entry.id   AF-A0A971ELA2-F1
#
_cell.length_a   1.000
_cell.length_b   1.000
_cell.length_c   1.000
_cell.angle_alpha   90.00
_cell.angle_beta   90.00
_cell.angle_gamma   90.00
#
_symmetry.space_group_name_H-M   'P 1'
#
loop_
_entity.id
_entity.type
_entity.pdbx_description
1 polymer ?
#
loop_
_entity_poly.entity_id
_entity_poly.type
_entity_poly.pdbx_seq_one_letter_code
_entity_poly.pdbx_strand_id
1 'polypeptide(L)' 'MVTDKFEHATFYLTKKQVDEIKRLAKENQISRSALVRMIIREYLTRRDEDRKER' A
#
# COMPACT_ATOMS: atom_id res chain seq x y z
N MET A 1 16.79 18.11 3.25
CA MET A 1 16.12 16.91 2.73
C MET A 1 14.74 17.34 2.31
N VAL A 2 14.44 17.35 1.00
CA VAL A 2 13.06 17.55 0.54
C VAL A 2 12.29 16.35 1.09
N THR A 3 11.52 16.56 2.16
CA THR A 3 10.50 15.59 2.52
C THR A 3 9.54 15.60 1.35
N ASP A 4 9.54 14.54 0.54
CA ASP A 4 8.56 14.35 -0.50
C ASP A 4 7.19 14.59 0.13
N LYS A 5 6.47 15.61 -0.38
CA LYS A 5 5.16 15.94 0.16
C LYS A 5 4.25 14.76 -0.14
N PHE A 6 3.62 14.20 0.88
CA PHE A 6 2.62 13.17 0.68
C PHE A 6 1.45 13.76 -0.13
N GLU A 7 1.19 13.19 -1.30
CA GLU A 7 0.00 13.50 -2.08
C GLU A 7 -1.16 12.60 -1.68
N HIS A 8 -2.36 13.17 -1.62
CA HIS A 8 -3.58 12.41 -1.35
C HIS A 8 -4.12 11.81 -2.64
N ALA A 9 -4.28 10.49 -2.67
CA ALA A 9 -4.90 9.76 -3.77
C ALA A 9 -6.20 9.08 -3.29
N THR A 10 -7.22 9.12 -4.15
CA THR A 10 -8.51 8.44 -3.93
C THR A 10 -8.55 7.17 -4.77
N PHE A 11 -8.96 6.05 -4.17
CA PHE A 11 -9.03 4.75 -4.85
C PHE A 11 -10.44 4.18 -4.79
N TYR A 12 -10.86 3.55 -5.88
CA TYR A 12 -12.03 2.68 -5.89
C TYR A 12 -11.60 1.27 -5.53
N LEU A 13 -12.18 0.72 -4.47
CA LEU A 13 -11.94 -0.63 -3.99
C LEU A 13 -13.27 -1.33 -3.80
N THR A 14 -13.30 -2.63 -4.05
CA THR A 14 -14.48 -3.43 -3.72
C THR A 14 -14.71 -3.43 -2.20
N LYS A 15 -15.96 -3.62 -1.78
CA LYS A 15 -16.31 -3.71 -0.36
C LYS A 15 -15.46 -4.77 0.37
N LYS A 16 -15.27 -5.94 -0.25
CA LYS A 16 -14.45 -7.03 0.28
C LYS A 16 -13.01 -6.58 0.56
N GLN A 17 -12.37 -5.88 -0.39
CA GLN A 17 -11.01 -5.35 -0.21
C GLN A 17 -10.96 -4.32 0.93
N VAL A 18 -11.95 -3.42 1.03
CA VAL A 18 -12.01 -2.43 2.10
C VAL A 18 -12.14 -3.08 3.48
N ASP A 19 -12.99 -4.09 3.60
CA ASP A 19 -13.21 -4.79 4.87
C ASP A 19 -11.96 -5.59 5.29
N GLU A 20 -11.27 -6.20 4.33
CA GLU A 20 -10.01 -6.90 4.57
C GLU A 20 -8.89 -5.95 5.00
N ILE A 21 -8.76 -4.79 4.33
CA ILE A 21 -7.81 -3.74 4.73
C ILE A 21 -8.11 -3.24 6.15
N LYS A 22 -9.40 -3.02 6.49
CA LYS A 22 -9.79 -2.60 7.85
C LYS A 22 -9.41 -3.65 8.89
N ARG A 23 -9.71 -4.92 8.62
CA ARG A 23 -9.40 -6.04 9.51
C ARG A 23 -7.89 -6.14 9.74
N LEU A 24 -7.11 -6.23 8.67
CA LEU A 24 -5.65 -6.36 8.73
C LEU A 24 -4.98 -5.15 9.39
N ALA A 25 -5.44 -3.93 9.09
CA ALA A 25 -4.91 -2.74 9.72
C ALA A 25 -5.15 -2.74 11.24
N LYS A 26 -6.33 -3.20 11.68
CA LYS A 26 -6.66 -3.33 13.10
C LYS A 26 -5.82 -4.41 13.79
N GLU A 27 -5.70 -5.59 13.19
CA GLU A 27 -4.90 -6.71 13.72
C GLU A 27 -3.42 -6.30 13.90
N ASN A 28 -2.88 -5.55 12.94
CA ASN A 28 -1.48 -5.12 12.95
C ASN A 28 -1.26 -3.78 13.68
N GLN A 29 -2.30 -3.17 14.27
CA GLN A 29 -2.24 -1.88 14.95
C GLN A 29 -1.62 -0.74 14.11
N ILE A 30 -1.91 -0.71 12.81
CA ILE A 30 -1.45 0.31 11.88
C ILE A 30 -2.62 1.05 11.23
N SER A 31 -2.35 2.24 10.67
CA SER A 31 -3.36 2.93 9.87
C SER A 31 -3.65 2.21 8.55
N ARG A 32 -4.89 2.30 8.07
CA ARG A 32 -5.29 1.79 6.74
C ARG A 32 -4.40 2.33 5.63
N SER A 33 -4.08 3.62 5.67
CA SER A 33 -3.20 4.27 4.69
C SER A 33 -1.76 3.75 4.77
N ALA A 34 -1.26 3.41 5.96
CA ALA A 34 0.05 2.78 6.10
C ALA A 34 0.05 1.38 5.47
N LEU A 35 -0.98 0.57 5.73
CA LEU A 35 -1.11 -0.76 5.12
C LEU A 35 -1.15 -0.68 3.59
N VAL A 36 -1.99 0.20 3.04
CA VAL A 36 -2.06 0.40 1.58
C VAL A 36 -0.72 0.85 1.00
N ARG A 37 0.00 1.76 1.66
CA ARG A 37 1.35 2.17 1.25
C ARG A 37 2.35 1.01 1.27
N MET A 38 2.30 0.15 2.28
CA MET A 38 3.16 -1.04 2.37
C MET A 38 2.88 -2.00 1.21
N ILE A 39 1.60 -2.25 0.89
CA ILE A 39 1.20 -3.11 -0.24
C ILE A 39 1.68 -2.53 -1.57
N ILE A 40 1.50 -1.22 -1.80
CA ILE A 40 1.96 -0.55 -3.02
C ILE A 40 3.49 -0.65 -3.15
N ARG A 41 4.22 -0.37 -2.05
CA ARG A 41 5.68 -0.44 -2.05
C ARG A 41 6.18 -1.85 -2.36
N GLU A 42 5.62 -2.86 -1.73
CA GLU A 42 5.97 -4.26 -1.95
C GLU A 42 5.75 -4.68 -3.40
N TYR A 43 4.61 -4.30 -3.98
CA TYR A 43 4.32 -4.59 -5.39
C TYR A 43 5.33 -3.96 -6.34
N LEU A 44 5.72 -2.69 -6.09
CA LEU A 44 6.72 -1.99 -6.91
C LEU A 44 8.10 -2.63 -6.79
N THR A 45 8.55 -2.97 -5.58
CA THR A 45 9.83 -3.64 -5.34
C THR A 45 9.92 -4.94 -6.13
N ARG A 46 8.91 -5.82 -6.03
CA ARG A 46 8.89 -7.10 -6.75
C ARG A 46 8.93 -6.92 -8.26
N ARG A 47 8.22 -5.92 -8.77
CA ARG A 47 8.22 -5.61 -10.21
C ARG A 47 9.58 -5.13 -10.70
N ASP A 48 10.30 -4.35 -9.88
CA ASP A 48 11.64 -3.88 -10.23
C ASP A 48 12.68 -5.00 -10.18
N GLU A 49 12.53 -5.95 -9.26
CA GLU A 49 13.34 -7.18 -9.20
C GLU A 49 13.11 -8.05 -10.44
N ASP A 50 11.85 -8.35 -10.79
CA ASP A 50 11.48 -9.10 -11.99
C ASP A 50 12.02 -8.47 -13.29
N ARG A 51 12.18 -7.14 -13.31
CA ARG A 51 12.71 -6.40 -14.46
C ARG A 51 14.23 -6.47 -14.56
N LYS A 52 14.94 -6.59 -13.44
CA LYS A 52 16.41 -6.68 -13.42
C LYS A 52 16.92 -8.08 -13.77
N GLU A 53 16.11 -9.11 -13.57
CA GLU A 53 16.45 -10.49 -13.89
C GLU A 53 16.18 -10.87 -15.37
N ARG A 54 15.64 -9.94 -16.17
CA ARG A 54 15.41 -10.09 -17.63
C ARG A 54 16.39 -9.26 -18.44
#